data_AF-A0A401TX77-F1
#
_entry.id   AF-A0A401TX77-F1
#
_cell.length_a   1.000
_cell.length_b   1.000
_cell.length_c   1.000
_cell.angle_alpha   90.00
_cell.angle_beta   90.00
_cell.angle_gamma   90.00
#
_symmetry.space_group_name_H-M   'P 1'
#
loop_
_entity.id
_entity.type
_entity.pdbx_description
1 polymer ?
#
loop_
_entity_poly.entity_id
_entity_poly.type
_entity_poly.pdbx_seq_one_letter_code
_entity_poly.pdbx_strand_id
1 'polypeptide(L)'
;MIEKRLRRYKSRLKDRSARKAYAANAALAELNGAGLDAPSYIIEAPENEDEVTEYSPVIIAEATTALKRLSVSEAVMELDLTGASCLVFQHGGSGRLNIIYRRTDGNVGWVDPPA
;
A
#
# COMPACT_ATOMS: atom_id res chain seq x y z
N MET A 1 -25.63 -30.85 -1.57
CA MET A 1 -26.76 -29.87 -1.60
C MET A 1 -26.64 -28.76 -0.54
N ILE A 2 -25.99 -29.00 0.61
CA ILE A 2 -25.83 -28.00 1.69
C ILE A 2 -24.70 -26.98 1.39
N GLU A 3 -23.58 -27.42 0.81
CA GLU A 3 -22.42 -26.56 0.50
C GLU A 3 -22.74 -25.47 -0.52
N LYS A 4 -23.58 -25.80 -1.52
CA LYS A 4 -24.01 -24.85 -2.55
C LYS A 4 -24.85 -23.70 -1.96
N ARG A 5 -25.55 -23.95 -0.84
CA ARG A 5 -26.31 -22.93 -0.11
C ARG A 5 -25.42 -22.09 0.80
N LEU A 6 -24.42 -22.70 1.45
CA LEU A 6 -23.43 -21.99 2.28
C LEU A 6 -22.56 -21.04 1.45
N ARG A 7 -22.08 -21.46 0.28
CA ARG A 7 -21.29 -20.62 -0.62
C ARG A 7 -22.05 -19.37 -1.08
N ARG A 8 -23.33 -19.54 -1.42
CA ARG A 8 -24.18 -18.43 -1.89
C ARG A 8 -24.51 -17.43 -0.76
N TYR A 9 -24.57 -17.90 0.48
CA TYR A 9 -24.78 -17.04 1.65
C TYR A 9 -23.51 -16.23 2.00
N LYS A 10 -22.32 -16.85 1.95
CA LYS A 10 -21.03 -16.16 2.16
C LYS A 10 -20.77 -15.07 1.10
N SER A 11 -21.11 -15.35 -0.16
CA SER A 11 -21.00 -14.37 -1.26
C SER A 11 -21.88 -13.14 -1.02
N ARG A 12 -23.13 -13.33 -0.61
CA ARG A 12 -24.07 -12.23 -0.35
C ARG A 12 -23.64 -11.32 0.80
N LEU A 13 -22.89 -11.85 1.77
CA LEU A 13 -22.37 -11.07 2.89
C LEU A 13 -21.18 -10.18 2.47
N LYS A 14 -20.28 -10.70 1.60
CA LYS A 14 -19.09 -9.99 1.07
C LYS A 14 -19.49 -8.83 0.15
N ASP A 15 -20.55 -8.98 -0.63
CA ASP A 15 -21.06 -7.91 -1.51
C ASP A 15 -21.63 -6.72 -0.73
N ARG A 16 -22.26 -6.99 0.42
CA ARG A 16 -22.86 -5.93 1.26
C ARG A 16 -21.79 -5.13 2.02
N SER A 17 -20.70 -5.77 2.43
CA SER A 17 -19.57 -5.07 3.06
C SER A 17 -18.80 -4.22 2.04
N ALA A 18 -18.61 -4.72 0.81
CA ALA A 18 -17.96 -3.99 -0.27
C ALA A 18 -18.72 -2.70 -0.65
N ARG A 19 -20.05 -2.78 -0.77
CA ARG A 19 -20.88 -1.58 -1.06
C ARG A 19 -20.86 -0.55 0.07
N LYS A 20 -20.81 -0.98 1.34
CA LYS A 20 -20.74 -0.07 2.49
C LYS A 20 -19.36 0.62 2.60
N ALA A 21 -18.29 -0.10 2.29
CA ALA A 21 -16.93 0.44 2.26
C ALA A 21 -16.77 1.48 1.13
N TYR A 22 -17.34 1.21 -0.04
CA TYR A 22 -17.29 2.15 -1.18
C TYR A 22 -18.02 3.46 -0.88
N ALA A 23 -19.21 3.40 -0.28
CA ALA A 23 -19.97 4.58 0.10
C ALA A 23 -19.29 5.41 1.21
N ALA A 24 -18.60 4.75 2.14
CA ALA A 24 -17.84 5.42 3.20
C ALA A 24 -16.59 6.12 2.65
N ASN A 25 -15.88 5.50 1.71
CA ASN A 25 -14.70 6.09 1.07
C ASN A 25 -15.07 7.28 0.18
N ALA A 26 -16.19 7.20 -0.56
CA ALA A 26 -16.67 8.32 -1.37
C ALA A 26 -17.03 9.55 -0.52
N ALA A 27 -17.66 9.35 0.63
CA ALA A 27 -18.00 10.44 1.56
C ALA A 27 -16.76 11.07 2.22
N LEU A 28 -15.68 10.30 2.40
CA LEU A 28 -14.42 10.78 2.99
C LEU A 28 -13.57 11.59 1.99
N ALA A 29 -13.70 11.29 0.70
CA ALA A 29 -13.01 12.00 -0.38
C ALA A 29 -13.56 13.42 -0.61
N GLU A 30 -14.87 13.63 -0.42
CA GLU A 30 -15.49 14.97 -0.55
C GLU A 30 -15.08 15.92 0.60
N LEU A 31 -14.66 15.38 1.75
CA LEU A 31 -14.30 16.17 2.94
C LEU A 31 -12.83 16.64 2.95
N ASN A 32 -11.92 15.95 2.25
CA ASN A 32 -10.48 16.13 2.42
C ASN A 32 -9.76 16.91 1.32
N GLY A 33 -10.48 17.52 0.37
CA GLY A 33 -9.94 18.52 -0.56
C GLY A 33 -8.71 18.10 -1.36
N ALA A 34 -8.93 17.60 -2.59
CA ALA A 34 -7.97 17.53 -3.70
C ALA A 34 -6.51 17.14 -3.36
N GLY A 35 -6.31 16.16 -2.47
CA GLY A 35 -5.04 15.43 -2.37
C GLY A 35 -4.89 14.48 -3.56
N LEU A 36 -3.69 14.41 -4.14
CA LEU A 36 -3.40 13.45 -5.21
C LEU A 36 -3.30 12.04 -4.61
N ASP A 37 -4.36 11.25 -4.79
CA ASP A 37 -4.41 9.84 -4.40
C ASP A 37 -3.57 8.98 -5.36
N ALA A 38 -2.70 8.13 -4.81
CA ALA A 38 -2.00 7.09 -5.57
C ALA A 38 -2.74 5.74 -5.39
N PRO A 39 -3.38 5.19 -6.43
CA PRO A 39 -4.10 3.93 -6.30
C PRO A 39 -3.12 2.73 -6.31
N SER A 40 -3.22 1.88 -5.29
CA SER A 40 -2.57 0.56 -5.21
C SER A 40 -3.65 -0.52 -5.29
N TYR A 41 -3.50 -1.49 -6.21
CA TYR A 41 -4.47 -2.55 -6.45
C TYR A 41 -4.00 -3.88 -5.83
N ILE A 42 -4.89 -4.58 -5.13
CA ILE A 42 -4.65 -5.91 -4.58
C ILE A 42 -5.54 -6.90 -5.32
N ILE A 43 -4.94 -7.88 -6.00
CA ILE A 43 -5.64 -8.98 -6.66
C ILE A 43 -5.50 -10.22 -5.77
N GLU A 44 -6.61 -10.68 -5.18
CA GLU A 44 -6.67 -11.91 -4.39
C GLU A 44 -6.64 -13.12 -5.34
N ALA A 45 -5.68 -14.03 -5.18
CA ALA A 45 -5.58 -15.23 -6.03
C ALA A 45 -6.74 -16.20 -5.76
N PRO A 46 -7.25 -16.91 -6.77
CA PRO A 46 -8.36 -17.85 -6.59
C PRO A 46 -7.94 -19.05 -5.74
N GLU A 47 -8.72 -19.35 -4.69
CA GLU A 47 -8.64 -20.60 -3.90
C GLU A 47 -8.97 -21.79 -4.81
N ASN A 48 -7.96 -22.45 -5.38
CA ASN A 48 -8.06 -23.83 -5.83
C ASN A 48 -6.97 -24.64 -5.12
N GLU A 49 -7.41 -25.59 -4.29
CA GLU A 49 -6.59 -26.63 -3.69
C GLU A 49 -6.21 -27.62 -4.79
N ASP A 50 -5.04 -27.44 -5.43
CA ASP A 50 -4.28 -28.51 -6.08
C ASP A 50 -2.83 -28.03 -6.27
N GLU A 51 -1.90 -28.78 -5.68
CA GLU A 51 -0.44 -28.73 -5.84
C GLU A 51 0.20 -27.43 -6.37
N VAL A 52 0.66 -26.57 -5.45
CA VAL A 52 1.84 -25.75 -5.75
C VAL A 52 2.72 -25.60 -4.52
N THR A 53 3.86 -26.29 -4.52
CA THR A 53 5.06 -25.93 -3.76
C THR A 53 5.68 -24.66 -4.34
N GLU A 54 4.90 -23.58 -4.50
CA GLU A 54 5.41 -22.25 -4.79
C GLU A 54 5.15 -21.39 -3.57
N TYR A 55 6.23 -20.99 -2.92
CA TYR A 55 6.18 -19.91 -1.95
C TYR A 55 5.75 -18.64 -2.68
N SER A 56 4.45 -18.37 -2.70
CA SER A 56 3.89 -17.13 -3.23
C SER A 56 3.86 -16.09 -2.10
N PRO A 57 4.68 -15.04 -2.14
CA PRO A 57 4.73 -14.05 -1.07
C PRO A 57 3.40 -13.30 -0.98
N VAL A 58 2.88 -13.15 0.24
CA VAL A 58 1.66 -12.39 0.48
C VAL A 58 1.96 -10.90 0.28
N ILE A 59 1.21 -10.26 -0.63
CA ILE A 59 1.28 -8.82 -0.84
C ILE A 59 0.38 -8.13 0.19
N ILE A 60 0.97 -7.29 1.04
CA ILE A 60 0.27 -6.55 2.09
C ILE A 60 0.32 -5.07 1.73
N ALA A 61 -0.84 -4.42 1.60
CA ALA A 61 -0.90 -2.97 1.50
C ALA A 61 -1.07 -2.38 2.90
N GLU A 62 -0.17 -1.47 3.27
CA GLU A 62 -0.30 -0.68 4.50
C GLU A 62 -1.23 0.51 4.30
N ALA A 63 -1.71 1.09 5.41
CA ALA A 63 -2.60 2.24 5.36
C ALA A 63 -1.91 3.47 4.76
N THR A 64 -2.66 4.22 3.94
CA THR A 64 -2.18 5.47 3.35
C THR A 64 -1.84 6.47 4.46
N THR A 65 -0.60 6.95 4.46
CA THR A 65 -0.14 8.01 5.36
C THR A 65 0.29 9.22 4.56
N ALA A 66 0.23 10.41 5.17
CA ALA A 66 0.72 11.63 4.54
C ALA A 66 2.25 11.56 4.38
N LEU A 67 2.74 11.83 3.17
CA LEU A 67 4.17 11.87 2.91
C LEU A 67 4.80 13.13 3.50
N LYS A 68 5.83 12.93 4.33
CA LYS A 68 6.63 14.04 4.86
C LYS A 68 7.43 14.68 3.73
N ARG A 69 7.58 16.00 3.81
CA ARG A 69 8.42 16.76 2.89
C ARG A 69 9.80 16.96 3.54
N LEU A 70 10.82 16.32 2.99
CA LEU A 70 12.15 16.23 3.59
C LEU A 70 13.25 16.50 2.55
N SER A 71 14.40 16.98 3.00
CA SER A 71 15.66 16.86 2.27
C SER A 71 16.19 15.42 2.32
N VAL A 72 17.14 15.09 1.44
CA VAL A 72 17.75 13.75 1.43
C VAL A 72 18.44 13.44 2.76
N SER A 73 19.15 14.41 3.35
CA SER A 73 19.82 14.24 4.65
C SER A 73 18.84 13.99 5.80
N GLU A 74 17.70 14.70 5.81
CA GLU A 74 16.67 14.49 6.83
C GLU A 74 15.99 13.13 6.66
N ALA A 75 15.75 12.71 5.42
CA ALA A 75 15.21 11.39 5.14
C ALA A 75 16.16 10.29 5.64
N VAL A 76 17.48 10.42 5.40
CA VAL A 76 18.48 9.46 5.90
C VAL A 76 18.45 9.39 7.43
N MET A 77 18.41 10.54 8.10
CA MET A 77 18.30 10.59 9.56
C MET A 77 17.02 9.91 10.06
N GLU A 78 15.87 10.13 9.41
CA GLU A 78 14.61 9.48 9.76
C GLU A 78 14.68 7.96 9.55
N LEU A 79 15.29 7.49 8.47
CA LEU A 79 15.51 6.06 8.20
C LEU A 79 16.35 5.42 9.31
N ASP A 80 17.35 6.14 9.82
CA ASP A 80 18.20 5.73 10.96
C ASP A 80 17.47 5.72 12.29
N LEU A 81 16.67 6.74 12.59
CA LEU A 81 15.91 6.82 13.83
C LEU A 81 14.78 5.79 13.92
N THR A 82 14.09 5.55 12.80
CA THR A 82 12.95 4.62 12.76
C THR A 82 13.39 3.17 12.61
N GLY A 83 14.61 2.91 12.13
CA GLY A 83 15.08 1.57 11.79
C GLY A 83 14.35 0.96 10.58
N ALA A 84 13.59 1.75 9.83
CA ALA A 84 12.88 1.28 8.65
C ALA A 84 13.87 0.80 7.57
N SER A 85 13.44 -0.15 6.74
CA SER A 85 14.22 -0.65 5.61
C SER A 85 14.18 0.30 4.41
N CYS A 86 13.08 1.03 4.26
CA CYS A 86 12.80 1.95 3.17
C CYS A 86 11.95 3.12 3.69
N LEU A 87 12.15 4.31 3.13
CA LEU A 87 11.36 5.50 3.41
C LEU A 87 11.02 6.18 2.08
N VAL A 88 9.74 6.47 1.89
CA VAL A 88 9.23 7.29 0.79
C VAL A 88 8.90 8.68 1.33
N PHE A 89 9.34 9.72 0.62
CA PHE A 89 9.14 11.10 1.02
C PHE A 89 9.01 12.03 -0.19
N GLN A 90 8.47 13.23 0.04
CA GLN A 90 8.48 14.28 -0.97
C GLN A 90 9.75 15.11 -0.81
N HIS A 91 10.57 15.22 -1.85
CA HIS A 91 11.79 15.99 -1.78
C HIS A 91 11.51 17.49 -1.65
N GLY A 92 12.10 18.15 -0.66
CA GLY A 92 11.85 19.56 -0.33
C GLY A 92 12.09 20.52 -1.49
N GLY A 93 13.18 20.31 -2.25
CA GLY A 93 13.55 21.20 -3.35
C GLY A 93 12.77 20.97 -4.65
N SER A 94 12.52 19.71 -5.03
CA SER A 94 11.88 19.38 -6.31
C SER A 94 10.38 19.13 -6.20
N GLY A 95 9.86 18.90 -4.98
CA GLY A 95 8.47 18.49 -4.76
C GLY A 95 8.13 17.09 -5.28
N ARG A 96 9.12 16.35 -5.79
CA ARG A 96 8.94 15.02 -6.38
C ARG A 96 9.03 13.92 -5.33
N LEU A 97 8.39 12.80 -5.60
CA LEU A 97 8.52 11.60 -4.78
C LEU A 97 9.94 11.07 -4.88
N ASN A 98 10.51 10.74 -3.73
CA ASN A 98 11.85 10.19 -3.60
C ASN A 98 11.79 9.02 -2.62
N ILE A 99 12.66 8.04 -2.87
CA ILE A 99 12.75 6.82 -2.07
C ILE A 99 14.19 6.67 -1.61
N ILE A 100 14.38 6.39 -0.32
CA ILE A 100 15.66 5.94 0.22
C ILE A 100 15.49 4.59 0.90
N TYR A 101 16.50 3.74 0.82
CA TYR A 101 16.46 2.41 1.43
C TYR A 101 17.85 1.95 1.84
N ARG A 102 17.92 0.99 2.76
CA ARG A 102 19.18 0.38 3.20
C ARG A 102 19.63 -0.67 2.19
N ARG A 103 20.89 -0.61 1.80
CA ARG A 103 21.53 -1.62 0.96
C ARG A 103 22.24 -2.65 1.83
N THR A 104 22.50 -3.82 1.26
CA THR A 104 23.24 -4.91 1.92
C THR A 104 24.73 -4.59 2.11
N ASP A 105 25.28 -3.63 1.35
CA ASP A 105 26.65 -3.14 1.47
C ASP A 105 26.84 -2.09 2.59
N GLY A 106 25.78 -1.80 3.36
CA GLY A 106 25.79 -0.81 4.44
C GLY A 106 25.57 0.63 3.98
N ASN A 107 25.49 0.88 2.67
CA ASN A 107 25.20 2.21 2.13
C ASN A 107 23.69 2.46 2.03
N VAL A 108 23.34 3.72 1.74
CA VAL A 108 21.96 4.12 1.43
C VAL A 108 21.77 4.14 -0.08
N GLY A 109 20.72 3.47 -0.56
CA GLY A 109 20.22 3.62 -1.92
C GLY A 109 19.25 4.80 -2.01
N TRP A 110 19.32 5.56 -3.09
CA TRP A 110 18.43 6.68 -3.39
C TRP A 110 17.84 6.52 -4.79
N VAL A 111 16.53 6.69 -4.91
CA VAL A 111 15.77 6.62 -6.17
C VAL A 111 14.94 7.89 -6.33
N ASP A 112 15.03 8.51 -7.50
CA ASP A 112 14.22 9.65 -7.95
C ASP A 112 13.40 9.23 -9.20
N PRO A 113 12.20 8.64 -9.03
CA PRO A 113 11.38 8.17 -10.14
C PRO A 113 10.95 9.33 -11.06
N PRO A 114 10.97 9.14 -12.39
CA PRO A 114 10.47 10.15 -13.33
C PRO A 114 8.99 10.46 -13.06
N ALA A 115 8.59 11.70 -13.37
CA ALA A 115 7.21 12.17 -13.23
C ALA A 115 6.28 11.57 -14.28
#